data_AF-A6W9B2-F1
#
_entry.id   AF-A6W9B2-F1
#
_cell.length_a   1.000
_cell.length_b   1.000
_cell.length_c   1.000
_cell.angle_alpha   90.00
_cell.angle_beta   90.00
_cell.angle_gamma   90.00
#
_symmetry.space_group_name_H-M   'P 1'
#
loop_
_entity.id
_entity.type
_entity.pdbx_description
1 polymer ?
#
loop_
_entity_poly.entity_id
_entity_poly.type
_entity_poly.pdbx_seq_one_letter_code
_entity_poly.pdbx_strand_id
1 'polypeptide(L)'
;MLTPVPDDLLSIGAVAARAGLSVPALRYYEERGLIASVRDPGGRRRFPRSVLRRLAVVAAGQRIGLSLAEVADALSRLPSGRAPSASDWAHVGERWQRLLDSRVRELEALRTALTDCIGCGCLSLERCGLFNPGDEAAAEGGGSRWLRGARRAAAGPGGPQDEPTG
;
A
#
# COMPACT_ATOMS: atom_id res chain seq x y z
N MET A 1 5.72 -34.77 -1.09
CA MET A 1 6.52 -33.52 -0.98
C MET A 1 7.06 -33.22 -2.37
N LEU A 2 6.61 -32.15 -3.02
CA LEU A 2 7.02 -31.83 -4.40
C LEU A 2 8.33 -31.04 -4.35
N THR A 3 9.46 -31.68 -4.63
CA THR A 3 10.75 -31.02 -4.84
C THR A 3 10.66 -30.20 -6.14
N PRO A 4 10.87 -28.87 -6.11
CA PRO A 4 10.88 -28.09 -7.35
C PRO A 4 12.04 -28.56 -8.24
N VAL A 5 11.73 -28.90 -9.48
CA VAL A 5 12.73 -29.33 -10.48
C VAL A 5 13.74 -28.20 -10.70
N PRO A 6 15.05 -28.47 -10.81
CA PRO A 6 16.09 -27.44 -10.90
C PRO A 6 15.88 -26.38 -12.00
N ASP A 7 15.21 -26.74 -13.11
CA ASP A 7 14.90 -25.83 -14.23
C ASP A 7 13.83 -24.76 -13.91
N ASP A 8 13.14 -24.89 -12.76
CA ASP A 8 12.14 -23.94 -12.28
C ASP A 8 12.67 -22.92 -11.26
N LEU A 9 13.97 -22.97 -10.99
CA LEU A 9 14.64 -22.10 -10.04
C LEU A 9 15.36 -20.95 -10.75
N LEU A 10 15.05 -19.73 -10.34
CA LEU A 10 15.61 -18.49 -10.85
C LEU A 10 16.70 -17.94 -9.93
N SER A 11 17.72 -17.30 -10.51
CA SER A 11 18.67 -16.50 -9.74
C SER A 11 18.00 -15.23 -9.20
N ILE A 12 18.56 -14.63 -8.14
CA ILE A 12 18.03 -13.36 -7.59
C ILE A 12 18.02 -12.24 -8.63
N GLY A 13 19.02 -12.20 -9.52
CA GLY A 13 19.09 -11.23 -10.62
C GLY A 13 17.99 -11.44 -11.66
N ALA A 14 17.68 -12.69 -12.00
CA ALA A 14 16.59 -13.01 -12.91
C ALA A 14 15.21 -12.64 -12.32
N VAL A 15 15.01 -12.88 -11.01
CA VAL A 15 13.80 -12.44 -10.31
C VAL A 15 13.72 -10.91 -10.27
N ALA A 16 14.82 -10.24 -9.93
CA ALA A 16 14.90 -8.77 -9.87
C ALA A 16 14.49 -8.13 -11.20
N ALA A 17 15.11 -8.57 -12.30
CA ALA A 17 14.81 -8.07 -13.64
C ALA A 17 13.34 -8.29 -14.03
N ARG A 18 12.79 -9.47 -13.75
CA ARG A 18 11.41 -9.82 -14.14
C ARG A 18 10.34 -9.17 -13.25
N ALA A 19 10.65 -8.94 -11.98
CA ALA A 19 9.76 -8.28 -11.04
C ALA A 19 9.88 -6.74 -11.10
N GLY A 20 10.87 -6.21 -11.82
CA GLY A 20 11.17 -4.77 -11.83
C GLY A 20 11.63 -4.26 -10.46
N LEU A 21 12.28 -5.11 -9.67
CA LEU A 21 12.73 -4.81 -8.31
C LEU A 21 14.25 -4.85 -8.23
N SER A 22 14.83 -4.09 -7.29
CA SER A 22 16.25 -4.17 -7.01
C SER A 22 16.58 -5.45 -6.22
N VAL A 23 17.81 -5.95 -6.36
CA VAL A 23 18.29 -7.09 -5.56
C VAL A 23 18.22 -6.80 -4.04
N PRO A 24 18.59 -5.61 -3.54
CA PRO A 24 18.36 -5.25 -2.14
C PRO A 24 16.89 -5.33 -1.72
N ALA A 25 15.94 -4.90 -2.57
CA ALA A 25 14.52 -5.00 -2.26
C ALA A 25 14.06 -6.46 -2.12
N LEU A 26 14.55 -7.37 -2.98
CA LEU A 26 14.24 -8.79 -2.85
C LEU A 26 14.81 -9.39 -1.56
N ARG A 27 16.03 -9.02 -1.17
CA ARG A 27 16.62 -9.46 0.11
C ARG A 27 15.79 -8.96 1.30
N TYR A 28 15.40 -7.69 1.25
CA TYR A 28 14.55 -7.07 2.26
C TYR A 28 13.17 -7.74 2.37
N TYR A 29 12.58 -8.17 1.25
CA TYR A 29 11.33 -8.94 1.24
C TYR A 29 11.52 -10.35 1.80
N GLU A 30 12.64 -11.00 1.46
CA GLU A 30 12.98 -12.31 1.99
C GLU A 30 13.16 -12.28 3.52
N GLU A 31 13.86 -11.26 4.04
CA GLU A 31 14.03 -11.03 5.49
C GLU A 31 12.70 -10.82 6.23
N ARG A 32 11.69 -10.29 5.53
CA ARG A 32 10.32 -10.11 6.05
C ARG A 32 9.40 -11.31 5.84
N GLY A 33 9.92 -12.43 5.35
CA GLY A 33 9.13 -13.64 5.08
C GLY A 33 8.13 -13.49 3.94
N LEU A 34 8.24 -12.43 3.13
CA LEU A 34 7.36 -12.22 1.98
C LEU A 34 7.71 -13.12 0.81
N ILE A 35 8.96 -13.56 0.71
CA ILE A 35 9.43 -14.52 -0.26
C ILE A 35 10.44 -15.46 0.42
N ALA A 36 10.70 -16.62 -0.18
CA ALA A 36 11.69 -17.56 0.31
C ALA A 36 12.57 -18.04 -0.83
N SER A 37 13.87 -18.16 -0.57
CA SER A 37 14.80 -18.86 -1.45
C SER A 37 15.12 -20.26 -0.94
N VAL A 38 15.58 -21.09 -1.87
CA VAL A 38 16.31 -22.32 -1.59
C VAL A 38 17.78 -22.11 -1.96
N ARG A 39 18.68 -22.88 -1.37
CA ARG A 39 20.10 -22.86 -1.77
C ARG A 39 20.36 -23.99 -2.76
N ASP A 40 21.06 -23.67 -3.85
CA ASP A 40 21.60 -24.70 -4.74
C ASP A 40 22.78 -25.43 -4.08
N PRO A 41 23.27 -26.56 -4.64
CA PRO A 41 24.43 -27.28 -4.10
C PRO A 41 25.71 -26.41 -4.00
N GLY A 42 25.79 -25.32 -4.76
CA GLY A 42 26.87 -24.33 -4.69
C GLY A 42 26.63 -23.21 -3.68
N GLY A 43 25.61 -23.32 -2.82
CA GLY A 43 25.29 -22.36 -1.75
C GLY A 43 24.58 -21.08 -2.21
N ARG A 44 24.30 -20.92 -3.51
CA ARG A 44 23.69 -19.70 -4.07
C ARG A 44 22.18 -19.71 -3.87
N ARG A 45 21.62 -18.52 -3.60
CA ARG A 45 20.16 -18.34 -3.50
C ARG A 45 19.50 -18.57 -4.85
N ARG A 46 18.43 -19.34 -4.82
CA ARG A 46 17.57 -19.70 -5.94
C ARG A 46 16.11 -19.56 -5.52
N PHE A 47 15.28 -19.06 -6.42
CA PHE A 47 13.89 -18.77 -6.12
C PHE A 47 12.98 -19.56 -7.05
N PRO A 48 11.92 -20.21 -6.55
CA PRO A 48 10.95 -20.85 -7.42
C PRO A 48 10.22 -19.80 -8.27
N ARG A 49 9.84 -20.16 -9.50
CA ARG A 49 9.04 -19.28 -10.38
C ARG A 49 7.77 -18.73 -9.74
N SER A 50 7.16 -19.46 -8.81
CA SER A 50 5.99 -19.03 -8.03
C SER A 50 6.23 -17.74 -7.25
N VAL A 51 7.49 -17.41 -6.93
CA VAL A 51 7.84 -16.16 -6.25
C VAL A 51 7.39 -14.93 -7.03
N LEU A 52 7.40 -14.98 -8.36
CA LEU A 52 7.00 -13.84 -9.20
C LEU A 52 5.51 -13.51 -9.03
N ARG A 53 4.67 -14.55 -8.90
CA ARG A 53 3.23 -14.36 -8.61
C ARG A 53 3.04 -13.76 -7.22
N ARG A 54 3.81 -14.22 -6.23
CA ARG A 54 3.77 -13.66 -4.88
C ARG A 54 4.22 -12.20 -4.84
N LEU A 55 5.28 -11.85 -5.56
CA LEU A 55 5.76 -10.47 -5.71
C LEU A 55 4.73 -9.56 -6.38
N ALA A 56 3.99 -10.06 -7.38
CA ALA A 56 2.90 -9.32 -8.01
C ALA A 56 1.78 -8.98 -7.00
N VAL A 57 1.43 -9.91 -6.11
CA VAL A 57 0.47 -9.66 -5.02
C VAL A 57 1.00 -8.63 -4.03
N VAL A 58 2.28 -8.72 -3.66
CA VAL A 58 2.92 -7.72 -2.79
C VAL A 58 2.84 -6.33 -3.41
N ALA A 59 3.19 -6.21 -4.70
CA ALA A 59 3.11 -4.95 -5.44
C ALA A 59 1.67 -4.41 -5.53
N ALA A 60 0.67 -5.28 -5.71
CA ALA A 60 -0.73 -4.89 -5.71
C ALA A 60 -1.18 -4.31 -4.35
N GLY A 61 -0.82 -4.98 -3.24
CA GLY A 61 -1.12 -4.48 -1.90
C GLY A 61 -0.48 -3.12 -1.63
N GLN A 62 0.79 -2.94 -2.00
CA GLN A 62 1.46 -1.64 -1.86
C GLN A 62 0.82 -0.54 -2.70
N ARG A 63 0.34 -0.85 -3.92
CA ARG A 63 -0.37 0.12 -4.79
C ARG A 63 -1.72 0.55 -4.22
N ILE A 64 -2.41 -0.33 -3.50
CA ILE A 64 -3.64 0.02 -2.78
C ILE A 64 -3.35 0.96 -1.59
N GLY A 65 -2.09 0.99 -1.13
CA GLY A 65 -1.63 1.84 -0.03
C GLY A 65 -1.30 1.08 1.25
N LEU A 66 -1.31 -0.26 1.22
CA LEU A 66 -0.88 -1.05 2.38
C LEU A 66 0.63 -0.94 2.57
N SER A 67 1.04 -0.84 3.84
CA SER A 67 2.44 -1.01 4.21
C SER A 67 2.91 -2.43 3.94
N LEU A 68 4.23 -2.59 3.80
CA LEU A 68 4.81 -3.91 3.58
C LEU A 68 4.54 -4.88 4.75
N ALA A 69 4.42 -4.36 5.98
CA ALA A 69 4.08 -5.13 7.16
C ALA A 69 2.64 -5.67 7.10
N GLU A 70 1.68 -4.85 6.67
CA GLU A 70 0.29 -5.28 6.51
C GLU A 70 0.14 -6.32 5.40
N VAL A 71 0.89 -6.16 4.31
CA VAL A 71 0.95 -7.17 3.24
C VAL A 71 1.55 -8.48 3.79
N ALA A 72 2.62 -8.40 4.58
CA ALA A 72 3.22 -9.58 5.20
C ALA A 72 2.26 -10.29 6.15
N ASP A 73 1.53 -9.55 6.98
CA ASP A 73 0.50 -10.10 7.87
C ASP A 73 -0.66 -10.74 7.08
N ALA A 74 -1.11 -10.12 5.99
CA ALA A 74 -2.14 -10.71 5.15
C ALA A 74 -1.68 -12.02 4.49
N LEU A 75 -0.43 -12.07 4.02
CA LEU A 75 0.14 -13.24 3.37
C LEU A 75 0.58 -14.34 4.34
N SER A 76 0.83 -14.03 5.62
CA SER A 76 1.18 -15.03 6.65
C SER A 76 -0.02 -15.85 7.09
N ARG A 77 -1.23 -15.31 6.93
CA ARG A 77 -2.50 -16.01 7.18
C ARG A 77 -2.85 -17.04 6.10
N LEU A 78 -2.16 -17.00 4.96
CA LEU A 78 -2.32 -18.00 3.91
C LEU A 78 -1.62 -19.32 4.30
N PRO A 79 -2.18 -20.48 3.91
CA PRO A 79 -1.60 -21.76 4.24
C PRO A 79 -0.19 -21.92 3.64
N SER A 80 0.75 -22.38 4.45
CA SER A 80 2.17 -22.56 4.08
C SER A 80 2.48 -23.91 3.44
N GLY A 81 1.63 -24.92 3.66
CA GLY A 81 1.83 -26.30 3.20
C GLY A 81 1.12 -26.69 1.90
N ARG A 82 0.31 -25.79 1.32
CA ARG A 82 -0.41 -26.00 0.05
C ARG A 82 -0.56 -24.70 -0.71
N ALA A 83 -0.86 -24.80 -2.00
CA ALA A 83 -1.30 -23.63 -2.75
C ALA A 83 -2.57 -23.03 -2.09
N PRO A 84 -2.65 -21.70 -1.89
CA PRO A 84 -3.87 -21.06 -1.43
C PRO A 84 -5.02 -21.30 -2.41
N SER A 85 -6.20 -21.57 -1.86
CA SER A 85 -7.45 -21.76 -2.59
C SER A 85 -8.10 -20.41 -2.92
N ALA A 86 -9.14 -20.43 -3.75
CA ALA A 86 -9.94 -19.24 -4.02
C ALA A 86 -10.55 -18.64 -2.72
N SER A 87 -10.95 -19.49 -1.77
CA SER A 87 -11.49 -19.04 -0.48
C SER A 87 -10.43 -18.36 0.39
N ASP A 88 -9.20 -18.88 0.40
CA ASP A 88 -8.10 -18.26 1.15
C ASP A 88 -7.78 -16.86 0.59
N TRP A 89 -7.82 -16.73 -0.75
CA TRP A 89 -7.65 -15.45 -1.43
C TRP A 89 -8.83 -14.50 -1.23
N ALA A 90 -10.06 -15.02 -1.14
CA ALA A 90 -11.26 -14.20 -0.91
C ALA A 90 -11.14 -13.42 0.41
N HIS A 91 -10.71 -14.07 1.50
CA HIS A 91 -10.54 -13.40 2.79
C HIS A 91 -9.51 -12.26 2.77
N VAL A 92 -8.37 -12.44 2.08
CA VAL A 92 -7.39 -11.38 1.89
C VAL A 92 -7.95 -10.28 0.98
N GLY A 93 -8.60 -10.69 -0.11
CA GLY A 93 -9.17 -9.82 -1.12
C GLY A 93 -10.26 -8.90 -0.59
N GLU A 94 -11.16 -9.39 0.25
CA GLU A 94 -12.24 -8.58 0.85
C GLU A 94 -11.72 -7.39 1.65
N ARG A 95 -10.68 -7.58 2.46
CA ARG A 95 -10.07 -6.48 3.21
C ARG A 95 -9.45 -5.46 2.27
N TRP A 96 -8.76 -5.92 1.23
CA TRP A 96 -8.10 -5.05 0.27
C TRP A 96 -9.11 -4.31 -0.62
N GLN A 97 -10.21 -4.95 -1.00
CA GLN A 97 -11.33 -4.33 -1.72
C GLN A 97 -11.93 -3.20 -0.89
N ARG A 98 -12.23 -3.43 0.40
CA ARG A 98 -12.76 -2.36 1.28
C ARG A 98 -11.83 -1.15 1.38
N LEU A 99 -10.52 -1.38 1.47
CA LEU A 99 -9.53 -0.30 1.49
C LEU A 99 -9.50 0.46 0.15
N LEU A 100 -9.50 -0.28 -0.96
CA LEU A 100 -9.54 0.30 -2.30
C LEU A 100 -10.81 1.14 -2.51
N ASP A 101 -11.98 0.63 -2.13
CA ASP A 101 -13.26 1.33 -2.25
C ASP A 101 -13.27 2.63 -1.43
N SER A 102 -12.70 2.60 -0.21
CA SER A 102 -12.52 3.82 0.59
C SER A 102 -11.68 4.86 -0.14
N ARG A 103 -10.57 4.42 -0.74
CA ARG A 103 -9.65 5.28 -1.48
C ARG A 103 -10.30 5.86 -2.73
N VAL A 104 -11.07 5.05 -3.46
CA VAL A 104 -11.84 5.49 -4.64
C VAL A 104 -12.82 6.58 -4.24
N ARG A 105 -13.62 6.36 -3.18
CA ARG A 105 -14.57 7.37 -2.69
C ARG A 105 -13.89 8.69 -2.29
N GLU A 106 -12.77 8.63 -1.60
CA GLU A 106 -11.98 9.82 -1.24
C GLU A 106 -11.50 10.58 -2.48
N LEU A 107 -10.96 9.87 -3.47
CA LEU A 107 -10.46 10.47 -4.70
C LEU A 107 -11.58 11.03 -5.58
N GLU A 108 -12.75 10.37 -5.63
CA GLU A 108 -13.95 10.87 -6.32
C GLU A 108 -14.52 12.12 -5.65
N ALA A 109 -14.58 12.15 -4.32
CA ALA A 109 -14.99 13.34 -3.56
C ALA A 109 -14.04 14.52 -3.83
N LEU A 110 -12.73 14.27 -3.77
CA LEU A 110 -11.72 15.29 -4.07
C LEU A 110 -11.81 15.78 -5.52
N ARG A 111 -12.02 14.88 -6.48
CA ARG A 111 -12.20 15.23 -7.90
C ARG A 111 -13.43 16.12 -8.10
N THR A 112 -14.54 15.78 -7.47
CA THR A 112 -15.79 16.55 -7.54
C THR A 112 -15.55 17.95 -7.00
N ALA A 113 -14.97 18.03 -5.81
CA ALA A 113 -14.75 19.30 -5.13
C ALA A 113 -13.72 20.19 -5.86
N LEU A 114 -12.70 19.59 -6.52
CA LEU A 114 -11.80 20.30 -7.45
C LEU A 114 -12.54 20.81 -8.70
N THR A 115 -13.47 20.03 -9.24
CA THR A 115 -14.28 20.41 -10.41
C THR A 115 -15.15 21.61 -10.07
N ASP A 116 -15.81 21.61 -8.91
CA ASP A 116 -16.64 22.70 -8.42
C ASP A 116 -15.79 23.98 -8.19
N CYS A 117 -14.57 23.82 -7.64
CA CYS A 117 -13.65 24.94 -7.47
C CYS A 117 -13.21 25.57 -8.79
N ILE A 118 -12.94 24.76 -9.83
CA ILE A 118 -12.59 25.25 -11.16
C ILE A 118 -13.81 25.92 -11.82
N GLY A 119 -15.00 25.30 -11.69
CA GLY A 119 -16.26 25.82 -12.22
C GLY A 119 -16.73 27.12 -11.56
N CYS A 120 -16.40 27.33 -10.28
CA CYS A 120 -16.63 28.59 -9.57
C CYS A 120 -15.85 29.76 -10.20
N GLY A 121 -14.70 29.49 -10.84
CA GLY A 121 -13.82 30.52 -11.41
C GLY A 121 -13.25 31.52 -10.39
N CYS A 122 -13.52 31.31 -9.11
CA CYS A 122 -13.36 32.33 -8.09
C CYS A 122 -11.94 32.43 -7.55
N LEU A 123 -11.14 31.34 -7.56
CA LEU A 123 -9.74 31.28 -7.07
C LEU A 123 -9.50 32.08 -5.76
N SER A 124 -10.55 32.25 -4.96
CA SER A 124 -10.63 33.13 -3.81
C SER A 124 -10.72 32.26 -2.57
N LEU A 125 -9.69 32.36 -1.73
CA LEU A 125 -9.62 31.67 -0.43
C LEU A 125 -10.76 32.09 0.52
N GLU A 126 -11.42 33.24 0.27
CA GLU A 126 -12.54 33.75 1.08
C GLU A 126 -13.88 33.05 0.76
N ARG A 127 -14.00 32.40 -0.39
CA ARG A 127 -15.25 31.75 -0.86
C ARG A 127 -15.11 30.25 -1.13
N CYS A 128 -13.88 29.73 -1.10
CA CYS A 128 -13.60 28.35 -1.48
C CYS A 128 -13.93 27.38 -0.34
N GLY A 129 -15.14 26.82 -0.37
CA GLY A 129 -15.59 25.78 0.56
C GLY A 129 -14.81 24.45 0.49
N LEU A 130 -13.87 24.32 -0.45
CA LEU A 130 -13.06 23.11 -0.67
C LEU A 130 -12.03 22.86 0.44
N PHE A 131 -11.38 23.92 0.93
CA PHE A 131 -10.28 23.80 1.90
C PHE A 131 -10.60 24.47 3.24
N ASN A 132 -11.52 25.44 3.27
CA ASN A 132 -11.85 26.24 4.45
C ASN A 132 -13.32 26.68 4.39
N PRO A 133 -14.30 25.76 4.50
CA PRO A 133 -15.71 26.11 4.45
C PRO A 133 -16.03 27.13 5.55
N GLY A 134 -16.53 28.30 5.17
CA GLY A 134 -16.91 29.34 6.13
C GLY A 134 -15.77 30.07 6.83
N ASP A 135 -14.53 29.95 6.34
CA ASP A 135 -13.34 30.57 6.94
C ASP A 135 -13.02 30.17 8.40
N GLU A 136 -13.40 28.97 8.82
CA GLU A 136 -13.26 28.49 10.21
C GLU A 136 -11.82 28.56 10.76
N ALA A 137 -10.78 28.41 9.94
CA ALA A 137 -9.39 28.48 10.42
C ALA A 137 -8.86 29.90 10.62
N ALA A 138 -9.63 30.95 10.28
CA ALA A 138 -9.27 32.30 10.67
C ALA A 138 -9.10 32.41 12.20
N ALA A 139 -9.85 31.61 12.97
CA ALA A 139 -9.74 31.53 14.42
C ALA A 139 -8.42 30.92 14.93
N GLU A 140 -7.66 30.21 14.10
CA GLU A 140 -6.42 29.51 14.47
C GLU A 140 -5.15 30.33 14.17
N GLY A 141 -5.30 31.56 13.68
CA GLY A 141 -4.20 32.48 13.33
C GLY A 141 -3.57 32.21 11.96
N GLY A 142 -2.80 33.17 11.45
CA GLY A 142 -2.29 33.16 10.06
C GLY A 142 -1.44 31.93 9.67
N GLY A 143 -1.49 31.55 8.38
CA GLY A 143 -0.68 30.47 7.77
C GLY A 143 -1.51 29.40 7.03
N SER A 144 -0.83 28.51 6.29
CA SER A 144 -1.46 27.38 5.56
C SER A 144 -1.80 26.20 6.49
N ARG A 145 -2.69 26.42 7.46
CA ARG A 145 -3.00 25.44 8.52
C ARG A 145 -3.88 24.26 8.07
N TRP A 146 -4.57 24.40 6.94
CA TRP A 146 -5.46 23.37 6.37
C TRP A 146 -4.78 22.10 5.84
N LEU A 147 -3.45 22.08 5.70
CA LEU A 147 -2.72 20.86 5.35
C LEU A 147 -2.61 19.85 6.52
N ARG A 148 -3.00 20.23 7.74
CA ARG A 148 -3.03 19.31 8.91
C ARG A 148 -4.36 18.56 9.05
N GLY A 149 -5.49 19.15 8.63
CA GLY A 149 -6.84 18.60 8.81
C GLY A 149 -7.14 17.34 7.98
N ALA A 150 -6.61 17.26 6.76
CA ALA A 150 -6.76 16.07 5.90
C ALA A 150 -6.17 14.79 6.52
N ARG A 151 -5.14 14.92 7.38
CA ARG A 151 -4.60 13.79 8.15
C ARG A 151 -5.51 13.37 9.31
N ARG A 152 -6.26 14.30 9.90
CA ARG A 152 -7.12 14.06 11.08
C ARG A 152 -8.46 13.45 10.70
N ALA A 153 -9.06 13.91 9.58
CA ALA A 153 -10.27 13.30 9.02
C ALA A 153 -10.04 11.86 8.55
N ALA A 154 -8.85 11.54 8.03
CA ALA A 154 -8.44 10.19 7.64
C ALA A 154 -8.10 9.27 8.84
N ALA A 155 -7.85 9.81 10.03
CA ALA A 155 -7.43 9.03 11.21
C ALA A 155 -8.58 8.48 12.05
N GLY A 156 -9.83 8.87 11.78
CA GLY A 156 -10.98 8.53 12.62
C GLY A 156 -10.89 9.11 14.05
N PRO A 157 -11.96 8.98 14.86
CA PRO A 157 -11.97 9.49 16.23
C PRO A 157 -11.07 8.61 17.11
N GLY A 158 -9.79 8.99 17.24
CA GLY A 158 -8.82 8.28 18.09
C GLY A 158 -7.33 8.51 17.79
N GLY A 159 -6.97 9.32 16.79
CA GLY A 159 -5.56 9.61 16.46
C GLY A 159 -4.82 10.39 17.55
N PRO A 160 -3.49 10.20 17.71
CA PRO A 160 -2.71 10.86 18.75
C PRO A 160 -2.76 12.38 18.62
N GLN A 161 -2.94 13.06 19.75
CA GLN A 161 -2.90 14.51 19.83
C GLN A 161 -1.43 14.94 19.89
N ASP A 162 -0.94 15.60 18.83
CA ASP A 162 0.39 16.22 18.86
C ASP A 162 0.38 17.38 19.87
N GLU A 163 1.19 17.26 20.92
CA GLU A 163 1.48 18.34 21.88
C GLU A 163 2.16 19.52 21.19
N PRO A 164 1.87 20.77 21.60
CA PRO A 164 2.47 21.94 20.99
C PRO A 164 3.94 22.07 21.45
N THR A 165 4.87 22.01 20.50
CA THR A 165 6.21 22.55 20.72
C THR A 165 6.13 24.07 20.65
N GLY A 166 6.59 24.73 21.72
CA GLY A 166 6.56 26.18 21.90
C GLY A 166 7.47 26.98 20.97
#